data_AF-A0A7M7QUX7-F1
#
_entry.id   AF-A0A7M7QUX7-F1
#
_cell.length_a   1.000
_cell.length_b   1.000
_cell.length_c   1.000
_cell.angle_alpha   90.00
_cell.angle_beta   90.00
_cell.angle_gamma   90.00
#
_symmetry.space_group_name_H-M   'P 1'
#
loop_
_entity.id
_entity.type
_entity.pdbx_description
1 polymer ?
#
loop_
_entity_poly.entity_id
_entity_poly.type
_entity_poly.pdbx_seq_one_letter_code
_entity_poly.pdbx_strand_id
1 'polypeptide(L)'
;MRCEYDLKGNELYTVGWYKGDEQLLLYSPSKRPEDNVHKEHVSIEHSNAEQLTLLGHQDDMRANMELYQGTYTCEVTLERSFDTGYASANVSVAILPQKNPVLDGVQNHYQIGEYLDATCTSAPSLPPAELTFYLNNQEMPSRDKSQQPIGDATVSRLSLSMPLQRQHFPGGSMNLTCRATLPGVELDRDYRTTKLATLAANNQRLAQELPRMSSTSAGTSRCLVSWILAILGITAACATL
;
A
#
# COMPACT_ATOMS: atom_id res chain seq x y z
N MET A 1 -8.43 -7.09 22.30
CA MET A 1 -7.50 -6.53 23.31
C MET A 1 -6.53 -7.62 23.73
N ARG A 2 -5.26 -7.31 23.95
CA ARG A 2 -4.25 -8.25 24.47
C ARG A 2 -3.77 -7.80 25.85
N CYS A 3 -3.53 -8.76 26.73
CA CYS A 3 -3.01 -8.55 28.08
C CYS A 3 -1.79 -9.46 28.25
N GLU A 4 -0.63 -8.85 28.43
CA GLU A 4 0.63 -9.54 28.64
C GLU A 4 0.99 -9.47 30.12
N TYR A 5 1.33 -10.62 30.72
CA TYR A 5 1.68 -10.73 32.12
C TYR A 5 2.71 -11.85 32.35
N ASP A 6 3.45 -11.75 33.44
CA ASP A 6 4.42 -12.75 33.88
C ASP A 6 3.98 -13.33 35.23
N LEU A 7 3.69 -14.63 35.25
CA LEU A 7 3.27 -15.36 36.45
C LEU A 7 4.42 -15.63 37.42
N LYS A 8 5.68 -15.39 37.03
CA LYS A 8 6.89 -15.59 37.86
C LYS A 8 6.96 -16.98 38.50
N GLY A 9 6.54 -18.00 37.75
CA GLY A 9 6.52 -19.40 38.21
C GLY A 9 5.31 -19.80 39.05
N ASN A 10 4.31 -18.93 39.20
CA ASN A 10 3.03 -19.27 39.84
C ASN A 10 2.01 -19.81 38.83
N GLU A 11 0.91 -20.37 39.36
CA GLU A 11 -0.22 -20.86 38.58
C GLU A 11 -1.29 -19.77 38.45
N LEU A 12 -1.81 -19.61 37.24
CA LEU A 12 -2.91 -18.68 36.94
C LEU A 12 -4.22 -19.22 37.54
N TYR A 13 -4.92 -18.40 38.33
CA TYR A 13 -6.28 -18.68 38.77
C TYR A 13 -7.31 -18.20 37.75
N THR A 14 -7.30 -16.90 37.48
CA THR A 14 -8.30 -16.27 36.62
C THR A 14 -7.73 -15.06 35.89
N VAL A 15 -8.34 -14.76 34.74
CA VAL A 15 -8.19 -13.47 34.06
C VAL A 15 -9.57 -12.84 33.90
N GLY A 16 -9.81 -11.75 34.61
CA GLY A 16 -10.99 -10.92 34.46
C GLY A 16 -10.76 -9.83 33.42
N TRP A 17 -11.69 -9.69 32.49
CA TRP A 17 -11.71 -8.63 31.50
C TRP A 17 -12.89 -7.71 31.76
N TYR A 18 -12.64 -6.41 31.85
CA TYR A 18 -13.62 -5.40 32.21
C TYR A 18 -13.63 -4.25 31.22
N LYS A 19 -14.80 -3.63 31.00
CA LYS A 19 -14.96 -2.31 30.38
C LYS A 19 -15.59 -1.37 31.41
N GLY A 20 -14.83 -0.37 31.88
CA GLY A 20 -15.19 0.36 33.08
C GLY A 20 -15.39 -0.60 34.26
N ASP A 21 -16.57 -0.57 34.89
CA ASP A 21 -16.92 -1.46 36.01
C ASP A 21 -17.65 -2.74 35.57
N GLU A 22 -17.90 -2.91 34.27
CA GLU A 22 -18.62 -4.07 33.75
C GLU A 22 -17.67 -5.21 33.40
N GLN A 23 -17.86 -6.38 34.02
CA GLN A 23 -17.16 -7.61 33.66
C GLN A 23 -17.68 -8.16 32.33
N LEU A 24 -16.78 -8.31 31.37
CA LEU A 24 -17.05 -8.86 30.04
C LEU A 24 -16.80 -10.36 29.99
N LEU A 25 -15.66 -10.81 30.53
CA LEU A 25 -15.23 -12.19 30.54
C LEU A 25 -14.45 -12.48 31.83
N LEU A 26 -14.75 -13.59 32.50
CA LEU A 26 -13.90 -14.16 33.54
C LEU A 26 -13.38 -15.51 33.06
N TYR A 27 -12.14 -15.51 32.58
CA TYR A 27 -11.46 -16.70 32.10
C TYR A 27 -10.85 -17.46 33.28
N SER A 28 -11.03 -18.78 33.31
CA SER A 28 -10.40 -19.70 34.26
C SER A 28 -9.81 -20.89 33.48
N PRO A 29 -8.50 -21.19 33.60
CA PRO A 29 -7.87 -22.30 32.90
C PRO A 29 -8.42 -23.67 33.36
N SER A 30 -8.96 -23.74 34.58
CA SER A 30 -9.59 -24.94 35.14
C SER A 30 -10.99 -25.24 34.59
N LYS A 31 -11.55 -24.35 33.77
CA LYS A 31 -12.88 -24.48 33.16
C LYS A 31 -12.77 -24.66 31.65
N ARG A 32 -13.78 -25.26 31.05
CA ARG A 32 -13.91 -25.23 29.59
C ARG A 32 -14.26 -23.82 29.13
N PRO A 33 -13.86 -23.41 27.92
CA PRO A 33 -14.14 -22.07 27.40
C PRO A 33 -15.62 -21.65 27.53
N GLU A 34 -16.54 -22.56 27.21
CA GLU A 34 -17.99 -22.35 27.24
C GLU A 34 -18.58 -22.14 28.66
N ASP A 35 -17.87 -22.63 29.69
CA ASP A 35 -18.30 -22.54 31.09
C ASP A 35 -17.81 -21.27 31.78
N ASN A 36 -17.01 -20.44 31.09
CA ASN A 36 -16.56 -19.17 31.62
C ASN A 36 -17.71 -18.16 31.64
N VAL A 37 -17.71 -17.29 32.67
CA VAL A 37 -18.73 -16.22 32.77
C VAL A 37 -18.42 -15.16 31.72
N HIS A 38 -19.36 -14.89 30.82
CA HIS A 38 -19.15 -13.95 29.72
C HIS A 38 -20.44 -13.21 29.32
N LYS A 39 -20.26 -12.07 28.65
CA LYS A 39 -21.33 -11.32 28.00
C LYS A 39 -21.58 -11.83 26.58
N GLU A 40 -22.78 -11.60 26.07
CA GLU A 40 -23.24 -12.07 24.75
C GLU A 40 -22.38 -11.59 23.57
N HIS A 41 -21.75 -10.42 23.71
CA HIS A 41 -20.91 -9.82 22.69
C HIS A 41 -19.43 -10.22 22.79
N VAL A 42 -19.09 -11.21 23.64
CA VAL A 42 -17.75 -11.80 23.72
C VAL A 42 -17.69 -13.04 22.84
N SER A 43 -16.66 -13.13 22.00
CA SER A 43 -16.37 -14.35 21.24
C SER A 43 -15.58 -15.32 22.11
N ILE A 44 -16.25 -16.32 22.68
CA ILE A 44 -15.60 -17.35 23.52
C ILE A 44 -14.58 -18.17 22.73
N GLU A 45 -14.88 -18.51 21.48
CA GLU A 45 -13.97 -19.27 20.61
C GLU A 45 -12.63 -18.55 20.37
N HIS A 46 -12.66 -17.21 20.33
CA HIS A 46 -11.50 -16.39 20.01
C HIS A 46 -10.96 -15.62 21.22
N SER A 47 -11.43 -15.92 22.43
CA SER A 47 -10.96 -15.30 23.68
C SER A 47 -10.30 -16.33 24.58
N ASN A 48 -9.26 -15.92 25.28
CA ASN A 48 -8.48 -16.77 26.18
C ASN A 48 -7.86 -15.94 27.32
N ALA A 49 -6.85 -16.52 27.99
CA ALA A 49 -6.16 -15.90 29.12
C ALA A 49 -5.42 -14.60 28.75
N GLU A 50 -5.03 -14.39 27.50
CA GLU A 50 -4.19 -13.27 27.04
C GLU A 50 -4.91 -12.37 26.04
N GLN A 51 -6.02 -12.84 25.45
CA GLN A 51 -6.75 -12.13 24.41
C GLN A 51 -8.25 -12.11 24.68
N LEU A 52 -8.84 -10.91 24.62
CA LEU A 52 -10.28 -10.69 24.56
C LEU A 52 -10.70 -10.30 23.15
N THR A 53 -11.66 -11.04 22.60
CA THR A 53 -12.26 -10.79 21.29
C THR A 53 -13.75 -10.47 21.44
N LEU A 54 -14.19 -9.35 20.86
CA LEU A 54 -15.57 -8.86 20.92
C LEU A 54 -16.24 -8.98 19.56
N LEU A 55 -17.54 -9.27 19.54
CA LEU A 55 -18.34 -9.50 18.34
C LEU A 55 -18.92 -8.18 17.82
N GLY A 56 -18.25 -7.54 16.86
CA GLY A 56 -18.76 -6.31 16.25
C GLY A 56 -20.03 -6.48 15.41
N HIS A 57 -20.87 -5.46 15.36
CA HIS A 57 -21.98 -5.35 14.40
C HIS A 57 -21.44 -4.78 13.08
N GLN A 58 -21.46 -5.56 11.99
CA GLN A 58 -20.86 -5.11 10.71
C GLN A 58 -21.47 -3.81 10.17
N ASP A 59 -22.77 -3.62 10.33
CA ASP A 59 -23.52 -2.54 9.67
C ASP A 59 -23.92 -1.39 10.61
N ASP A 60 -23.63 -1.49 11.91
CA ASP A 60 -23.97 -0.46 12.89
C ASP A 60 -22.73 0.04 13.63
N MET A 61 -22.02 0.95 12.97
CA MET A 61 -20.81 1.55 13.51
C MET A 61 -21.08 2.39 14.76
N ARG A 62 -22.24 3.05 14.83
CA ARG A 62 -22.59 3.87 15.99
C ARG A 62 -22.83 2.99 17.21
N ALA A 63 -23.55 1.88 17.05
CA ALA A 63 -23.69 0.88 18.10
C ALA A 63 -22.33 0.30 18.51
N ASN A 64 -21.44 0.00 17.56
CA ASN A 64 -20.09 -0.46 17.90
C ASN A 64 -19.30 0.58 18.71
N MET A 65 -19.35 1.86 18.35
CA MET A 65 -18.68 2.92 19.10
C MET A 65 -19.25 3.02 20.52
N GLU A 66 -20.57 3.07 20.68
CA GLU A 66 -21.21 3.13 22.00
C GLU A 66 -20.89 1.89 22.86
N LEU A 67 -20.96 0.69 22.25
CA LEU A 67 -20.80 -0.57 22.96
C LEU A 67 -19.33 -0.88 23.28
N TYR A 68 -18.39 -0.54 22.39
CA TYR A 68 -16.99 -1.01 22.51
C TYR A 68 -15.97 0.07 22.83
N GLN A 69 -16.28 1.36 22.66
CA GLN A 69 -15.34 2.42 23.03
C GLN A 69 -15.30 2.58 24.56
N GLY A 70 -14.10 2.71 25.12
CA GLY A 70 -13.94 2.95 26.55
C GLY A 70 -12.61 2.44 27.11
N THR A 71 -12.47 2.52 28.43
CA THR A 71 -11.32 1.97 29.16
C THR A 71 -11.59 0.51 29.48
N TYR A 72 -10.65 -0.34 29.08
CA TYR A 72 -10.67 -1.76 29.39
C TYR A 72 -9.59 -2.09 30.40
N THR A 73 -9.88 -3.01 31.29
CA THR A 73 -8.95 -3.51 32.30
C THR A 73 -8.85 -5.02 32.19
N CYS A 74 -7.63 -5.55 32.14
CA CYS A 74 -7.38 -6.95 32.44
C CYS A 74 -6.90 -7.07 33.89
N GLU A 75 -7.46 -8.03 34.61
CA GLU A 75 -7.13 -8.37 35.98
C GLU A 75 -6.69 -9.84 36.02
N VAL A 76 -5.47 -10.09 36.50
CA VAL A 76 -4.85 -11.42 36.52
C VAL A 76 -4.65 -11.83 37.97
N THR A 77 -5.23 -12.96 38.37
CA THR A 77 -5.14 -13.47 39.75
C THR A 77 -4.40 -14.80 39.79
N LEU A 78 -3.56 -15.00 40.80
CA LEU A 78 -2.80 -16.24 41.04
C LEU A 78 -3.57 -17.24 41.93
N GLU A 79 -3.37 -18.55 41.71
CA GLU A 79 -4.13 -19.62 42.38
C GLU A 79 -3.90 -19.69 43.89
N ARG A 80 -2.65 -19.61 44.33
CA ARG A 80 -2.30 -19.97 45.72
C ARG A 80 -2.26 -18.78 46.66
N SER A 81 -1.65 -17.69 46.22
CA SER A 81 -1.55 -16.47 47.02
C SER A 81 -2.77 -15.57 46.88
N PHE A 82 -3.57 -15.76 45.83
CA PHE A 82 -4.63 -14.84 45.41
C PHE A 82 -4.09 -13.42 45.17
N ASP A 83 -2.81 -13.29 44.84
CA ASP A 83 -2.26 -12.00 44.40
C ASP A 83 -2.88 -11.63 43.07
N THR A 84 -3.27 -10.36 42.94
CA THR A 84 -3.95 -9.83 41.75
C THR A 84 -3.16 -8.65 41.18
N GLY A 85 -2.90 -8.71 39.88
CA GLY A 85 -2.36 -7.60 39.09
C GLY A 85 -3.39 -7.10 38.09
N TYR A 86 -3.32 -5.83 37.70
CA TYR A 86 -4.22 -5.28 36.69
C TYR A 86 -3.50 -4.29 35.77
N ALA A 87 -3.99 -4.18 34.54
CA ALA A 87 -3.54 -3.18 33.57
C ALA A 87 -4.75 -2.67 32.77
N SER A 88 -4.75 -1.37 32.47
CA SER A 88 -5.84 -0.72 31.76
C SER A 88 -5.36 -0.04 30.48
N ALA A 89 -6.20 -0.06 29.45
CA ALA A 89 -5.96 0.61 28.18
C ALA A 89 -7.27 1.20 27.63
N ASN A 90 -7.16 2.32 26.91
CA ASN A 90 -8.29 2.90 26.19
C ASN A 90 -8.42 2.25 24.82
N VAL A 91 -9.62 1.78 24.51
CA VAL A 91 -9.99 1.18 23.24
C VAL A 91 -10.93 2.13 22.51
N SER A 92 -10.61 2.40 21.25
CA SER A 92 -11.44 3.16 20.32
C SER A 92 -11.81 2.27 19.13
N VAL A 93 -12.99 2.50 18.56
CA VAL A 93 -13.43 1.83 17.34
C VAL A 93 -12.94 2.64 16.13
N ALA A 94 -12.44 1.94 15.11
CA ALA A 94 -11.90 2.55 13.91
C ALA A 94 -12.59 1.98 12.65
N ILE A 95 -12.77 2.84 11.65
CA ILE A 95 -13.18 2.47 10.30
C ILE A 95 -11.92 2.44 9.45
N LEU A 96 -11.51 1.25 9.04
CA LEU A 96 -10.33 1.07 8.19
C LEU A 96 -10.63 1.46 6.73
N PRO A 97 -9.69 2.10 6.01
CA PRO A 97 -9.83 2.35 4.58
C PRO A 97 -10.12 1.03 3.83
N GLN A 98 -11.13 1.00 2.97
CA GLN A 98 -11.45 -0.22 2.21
C GLN A 98 -10.53 -0.44 1.00
N LYS A 99 -9.81 0.60 0.57
CA LYS A 99 -8.90 0.57 -0.58
C LYS A 99 -7.71 1.49 -0.35
N ASN A 100 -6.66 1.26 -1.15
CA ASN A 100 -5.51 2.16 -1.21
C ASN A 100 -5.94 3.57 -1.63
N PRO A 101 -5.18 4.61 -1.23
CA PRO A 101 -5.46 5.97 -1.66
C PRO A 101 -5.33 6.10 -3.18
N VAL A 102 -6.16 6.94 -3.79
CA VAL A 102 -6.08 7.24 -5.22
C VAL A 102 -5.06 8.36 -5.42
N LEU A 103 -4.13 8.15 -6.36
CA LEU A 103 -3.08 9.10 -6.70
C LEU A 103 -3.29 9.63 -8.13
N ASP A 104 -3.67 10.89 -8.26
CA ASP A 104 -3.98 11.57 -9.51
C ASP A 104 -2.94 12.64 -9.86
N GLY A 105 -2.93 13.10 -11.11
CA GLY A 105 -2.04 14.19 -11.59
C GLY A 105 -0.63 13.77 -12.03
N VAL A 106 -0.23 12.51 -11.79
CA VAL A 106 1.08 11.99 -12.22
C VAL A 106 1.04 11.58 -13.70
N GLN A 107 1.92 12.18 -14.50
CA GLN A 107 2.12 11.86 -15.93
C GLN A 107 3.09 10.69 -16.12
N ASN A 108 3.05 10.04 -17.29
CA ASN A 108 3.94 8.93 -17.63
C ASN A 108 5.39 9.39 -17.89
N HIS A 109 5.56 10.63 -18.37
CA HIS A 109 6.85 11.22 -18.67
C HIS A 109 6.86 12.70 -18.31
N TYR A 110 8.03 13.22 -17.95
CA TYR A 110 8.25 14.63 -17.62
C TYR A 110 9.53 15.15 -18.26
N GLN A 111 9.56 16.45 -18.54
CA GLN A 111 10.78 17.20 -18.82
C GLN A 111 11.34 17.83 -17.55
N ILE A 112 12.65 18.06 -17.53
CA ILE A 112 13.29 18.77 -16.42
C ILE A 112 12.77 20.21 -16.38
N GLY A 113 12.36 20.67 -15.21
CA GLY A 113 11.76 21.99 -15.00
C GLY A 113 10.23 21.99 -15.04
N GLU A 114 9.59 20.91 -15.49
CA GLU A 114 8.13 20.78 -15.39
C GLU A 114 7.68 20.62 -13.94
N TYR A 115 6.43 21.00 -13.68
CA TYR A 115 5.81 20.84 -12.37
C TYR A 115 5.15 19.46 -12.25
N LEU A 116 5.40 18.82 -11.11
CA LEU A 116 4.62 17.70 -10.63
C LEU A 116 3.47 18.24 -9.79
N ASP A 117 2.26 18.20 -10.32
CA ASP A 117 1.02 18.53 -9.61
C ASP A 117 0.22 17.25 -9.36
N ALA A 118 0.33 16.71 -8.15
CA ALA A 118 -0.29 15.45 -7.77
C ALA A 118 -1.27 15.62 -6.62
N THR A 119 -2.39 14.90 -6.69
CA THR A 119 -3.40 14.87 -5.63
C THR A 119 -3.57 13.44 -5.16
N CYS A 120 -3.50 13.26 -3.84
CA CYS A 120 -3.78 11.99 -3.21
C CYS A 120 -5.10 12.08 -2.44
N THR A 121 -5.97 11.09 -2.62
CA THR A 121 -7.29 11.00 -1.95
C THR A 121 -7.42 9.65 -1.24
N SER A 122 -7.68 9.64 0.06
CA SER A 122 -7.91 8.42 0.82
C SER A 122 -9.28 7.79 0.53
N ALA A 123 -9.45 6.51 0.84
CA ALA A 123 -10.80 5.99 1.10
C ALA A 123 -11.34 6.59 2.41
N PRO A 124 -12.68 6.60 2.64
CA PRO A 124 -13.24 7.03 3.91
C PRO A 124 -12.69 6.18 5.07
N SER A 125 -12.29 6.83 6.16
CA SER A 125 -11.81 6.17 7.38
C SER A 125 -12.14 6.95 8.64
N LEU A 126 -12.06 6.27 9.79
CA LEU A 126 -12.15 6.85 11.13
C LEU A 126 -11.04 6.22 11.98
N PRO A 127 -10.09 6.99 12.54
CA PRO A 127 -9.90 8.43 12.36
C PRO A 127 -9.65 8.83 10.89
N PRO A 128 -9.72 10.12 10.55
CA PRO A 128 -9.32 10.60 9.23
C PRO A 128 -7.88 10.19 8.91
N ALA A 129 -7.66 9.60 7.73
CA ALA A 129 -6.33 9.15 7.35
C ALA A 129 -5.35 10.32 7.21
N GLU A 130 -4.13 10.14 7.73
CA GLU A 130 -3.00 11.00 7.45
C GLU A 130 -2.33 10.54 6.16
N LEU A 131 -2.25 11.45 5.19
CA LEU A 131 -1.61 11.21 3.90
C LEU A 131 -0.19 11.77 3.91
N THR A 132 0.72 11.02 3.31
CA THR A 132 2.12 11.41 3.12
C THR A 132 2.58 11.04 1.71
N PHE A 133 3.26 11.98 1.05
CA PHE A 133 3.92 11.73 -0.23
C PHE A 133 5.37 11.30 -0.01
N TYR A 134 5.82 10.34 -0.82
CA TYR A 134 7.22 9.94 -0.92
C TYR A 134 7.65 9.98 -2.38
N LEU A 135 8.73 10.70 -2.67
CA LEU A 135 9.39 10.71 -3.96
C LEU A 135 10.67 9.90 -3.85
N ASN A 136 10.77 8.79 -4.59
CA ASN A 136 11.90 7.84 -4.49
C ASN A 136 12.20 7.41 -3.04
N ASN A 137 11.15 7.10 -2.29
CA ASN A 137 11.19 6.75 -0.86
C ASN A 137 11.61 7.87 0.11
N GLN A 138 11.81 9.10 -0.38
CA GLN A 138 12.04 10.26 0.47
C GLN A 138 10.72 11.00 0.72
N GLU A 139 10.39 11.23 1.99
CA GLU A 139 9.19 11.97 2.38
C GLU A 139 9.23 13.41 1.84
N MET A 140 8.11 13.84 1.27
CA MET A 140 7.96 15.16 0.66
C MET A 140 7.09 16.06 1.55
N PRO A 141 7.53 17.30 1.83
CA PRO A 141 6.68 18.27 2.49
C PRO A 141 5.53 18.61 1.55
N SER A 142 4.32 18.40 2.02
CA SER A 142 3.10 18.69 1.28
C SER A 142 2.31 19.77 2.01
N ARG A 143 1.69 20.65 1.22
CA ARG A 143 0.81 21.72 1.70
C ARG A 143 -0.59 21.40 1.17
N ASP A 144 -1.60 22.00 1.77
CA ASP A 144 -3.01 21.81 1.37
C ASP A 144 -3.54 20.41 1.68
N LYS A 145 -3.76 20.20 2.99
CA LYS A 145 -4.55 19.08 3.51
C LYS A 145 -6.01 19.52 3.59
N SER A 146 -6.92 18.67 3.10
CA SER A 146 -8.35 18.85 3.32
C SER A 146 -8.99 17.54 3.77
N GLN A 147 -10.05 17.67 4.55
CA GLN A 147 -10.81 16.56 5.09
C GLN A 147 -12.29 16.79 4.83
N GLN A 148 -12.97 15.76 4.36
CA GLN A 148 -14.39 15.82 4.01
C GLN A 148 -15.13 14.66 4.68
N PRO A 149 -16.07 14.94 5.60
CA PRO A 149 -16.91 13.91 6.20
C PRO A 149 -17.80 13.23 5.15
N ILE A 150 -17.93 11.91 5.23
CA ILE A 150 -18.85 11.07 4.45
C ILE A 150 -19.46 10.03 5.39
N GLY A 151 -20.69 10.26 5.83
CA GLY A 151 -21.32 9.45 6.89
C GLY A 151 -20.52 9.56 8.19
N ASP A 152 -20.22 8.42 8.80
CA ASP A 152 -19.44 8.32 10.05
C ASP A 152 -17.90 8.30 9.82
N ALA A 153 -17.47 8.43 8.56
CA ALA A 153 -16.07 8.38 8.18
C ALA A 153 -15.62 9.69 7.51
N THR A 154 -14.32 9.86 7.31
CA THR A 154 -13.75 11.05 6.66
C THR A 154 -12.85 10.64 5.51
N VAL A 155 -12.98 11.33 4.37
CA VAL A 155 -12.02 11.27 3.26
C VAL A 155 -11.01 12.38 3.44
N SER A 156 -9.72 12.03 3.40
CA SER A 156 -8.61 12.97 3.44
C SER A 156 -8.05 13.18 2.02
N ARG A 157 -7.67 14.42 1.70
CA ARG A 157 -6.97 14.78 0.47
C ARG A 157 -5.71 15.57 0.78
N LEU A 158 -4.68 15.32 -0.01
CA LEU A 158 -3.40 16.01 0.09
C LEU A 158 -2.86 16.29 -1.30
N SER A 159 -2.38 17.52 -1.50
CA SER A 159 -1.78 17.95 -2.76
C SER A 159 -0.27 18.12 -2.64
N LEU A 160 0.44 17.87 -3.74
CA LEU A 160 1.87 18.11 -3.91
C LEU A 160 2.06 18.87 -5.21
N SER A 161 2.72 20.03 -5.14
CA SER A 161 3.16 20.79 -6.30
C SER A 161 4.64 21.13 -6.15
N MET A 162 5.48 20.68 -7.08
CA MET A 162 6.91 20.97 -7.06
C MET A 162 7.55 20.93 -8.45
N PRO A 163 8.58 21.75 -8.71
CA PRO A 163 9.36 21.64 -9.94
C PRO A 163 10.26 20.40 -9.91
N LEU A 164 10.28 19.67 -11.01
CA LEU A 164 11.08 18.46 -11.18
C LEU A 164 12.49 18.78 -11.67
N GLN A 165 13.49 18.19 -11.01
CA GLN A 165 14.91 18.38 -11.31
C GLN A 165 15.56 17.05 -11.66
N ARG A 166 16.74 17.07 -12.31
CA ARG A 166 17.46 15.85 -12.71
C ARG A 166 17.68 14.87 -11.56
N GLN A 167 17.97 15.38 -10.36
CA GLN A 167 18.21 14.57 -9.18
C GLN A 167 17.01 13.71 -8.74
N HIS A 168 15.79 14.10 -9.14
CA HIS A 168 14.58 13.33 -8.83
C HIS A 168 14.40 12.11 -9.74
N PHE A 169 15.24 11.93 -10.77
CA PHE A 169 15.16 10.81 -11.71
C PHE A 169 16.43 9.95 -11.70
N PRO A 170 16.79 9.32 -10.56
CA PRO A 170 17.92 8.40 -10.53
C PRO A 170 17.67 7.24 -11.51
N GLY A 171 18.59 7.03 -12.46
CA GLY A 171 18.40 6.01 -13.49
C GLY A 171 17.34 6.36 -14.56
N GLY A 172 16.87 7.62 -14.62
CA GLY A 172 15.95 8.10 -15.66
C GLY A 172 14.46 7.97 -15.34
N SER A 173 14.11 7.52 -14.13
CA SER A 173 12.73 7.41 -13.66
C SER A 173 12.59 7.90 -12.21
N MET A 174 11.36 8.23 -11.85
CA MET A 174 10.97 8.57 -10.49
C MET A 174 9.74 7.77 -10.07
N ASN A 175 9.64 7.47 -8.79
CA ASN A 175 8.46 6.86 -8.19
C ASN A 175 7.83 7.83 -7.20
N LEU A 176 6.57 8.21 -7.44
CA LEU A 176 5.76 8.95 -6.47
C LEU A 176 4.82 7.98 -5.77
N THR A 177 4.99 7.86 -4.47
CA THR A 177 4.13 7.05 -3.59
C THR A 177 3.29 7.97 -2.72
N CYS A 178 1.99 7.71 -2.64
CA CYS A 178 1.16 8.24 -1.56
C CYS A 178 0.83 7.13 -0.58
N ARG A 179 1.06 7.37 0.71
CA ARG A 179 0.73 6.46 1.81
C ARG A 179 -0.35 7.07 2.70
N ALA A 180 -1.28 6.24 3.15
CA ALA A 180 -2.32 6.59 4.10
C ALA A 180 -2.13 5.82 5.43
N THR A 181 -2.08 6.53 6.54
CA THR A 181 -1.97 5.97 7.90
C THR A 181 -3.12 6.44 8.78
N LEU A 182 -3.51 5.63 9.77
CA LEU A 182 -4.52 6.00 10.74
C LEU A 182 -3.86 6.32 12.10
N PRO A 183 -4.01 7.54 12.64
CA PRO A 183 -3.45 7.88 13.95
C PRO A 183 -3.97 6.96 15.05
N GLY A 184 -3.06 6.36 15.83
CA GLY A 184 -3.43 5.52 16.98
C GLY A 184 -4.07 4.17 16.64
N VAL A 185 -4.07 3.77 15.36
CA VAL A 185 -4.59 2.47 14.92
C VAL A 185 -3.45 1.67 14.29
N GLU A 186 -3.19 0.48 14.82
CA GLU A 186 -2.28 -0.48 14.19
C GLU A 186 -2.96 -1.11 12.97
N LEU A 187 -2.27 -1.09 11.83
CA LEU A 187 -2.80 -1.57 10.55
C LEU A 187 -2.03 -2.80 10.10
N ASP A 188 -2.74 -3.88 9.81
CA ASP A 188 -2.14 -5.11 9.25
C ASP A 188 -1.70 -4.95 7.79
N ARG A 189 -2.11 -3.86 7.14
CA ARG A 189 -1.84 -3.58 5.71
C ARG A 189 -1.38 -2.15 5.49
N ASP A 190 -0.39 -1.99 4.62
CA ASP A 190 0.16 -0.70 4.19
C ASP A 190 -0.67 -0.10 3.04
N TYR A 191 -1.51 0.89 3.33
CA TYR A 191 -2.34 1.54 2.32
C TYR A 191 -1.53 2.54 1.53
N ARG A 192 -1.08 2.12 0.34
CA ARG A 192 -0.30 2.99 -0.53
C ARG A 192 -0.58 2.77 -2.01
N THR A 193 -0.35 3.81 -2.78
CA THR A 193 -0.36 3.78 -4.24
C THR A 193 0.92 4.42 -4.75
N THR A 194 1.60 3.73 -5.67
CA THR A 194 2.84 4.23 -6.29
C THR A 194 2.63 4.36 -7.79
N LYS A 195 3.04 5.50 -8.36
CA LYS A 195 3.10 5.73 -9.81
C LYS A 195 4.54 6.01 -10.22
N LEU A 196 4.94 5.41 -11.34
CA LEU A 196 6.23 5.61 -11.96
C LEU A 196 6.09 6.64 -13.09
N ALA A 197 7.05 7.56 -13.17
CA ALA A 197 7.19 8.49 -14.27
C ALA A 197 8.64 8.49 -14.78
N THR A 198 8.81 8.72 -16.08
CA THR A 198 10.12 8.70 -16.74
C THR A 198 10.57 10.09 -17.18
N LEU A 199 11.87 10.29 -17.36
CA LEU A 199 12.34 11.44 -18.11
C LEU A 199 11.94 11.27 -19.57
N ALA A 200 11.34 12.30 -20.15
CA ALA A 200 11.02 12.33 -21.57
C ALA A 200 12.31 12.12 -22.40
N ALA A 201 12.28 11.18 -23.35
CA ALA A 201 13.39 10.95 -24.24
C ALA A 201 13.63 12.21 -25.09
N ASN A 202 14.87 12.71 -25.10
CA ASN A 202 15.22 13.81 -25.98
C ASN A 202 15.32 13.29 -27.42
N ASN A 203 14.22 13.39 -28.18
CA ASN A 203 14.12 12.93 -29.56
C ASN A 203 14.98 13.73 -30.55
N GLN A 204 15.74 14.73 -30.09
CA GLN A 204 16.65 15.51 -30.93
C GLN A 204 17.67 14.65 -31.70
N ARG A 205 18.00 13.45 -31.21
CA ARG A 205 18.95 12.55 -31.87
C ARG A 205 18.36 11.76 -33.04
N LEU A 206 17.04 11.56 -33.09
CA LEU A 206 16.33 10.90 -34.20
C LEU A 206 16.05 11.85 -35.38
N ALA A 207 16.03 13.17 -35.14
CA ALA A 207 15.76 14.18 -36.16
C ALA A 207 16.98 14.57 -37.02
N GLN A 208 18.17 14.03 -36.74
CA GLN A 208 19.42 14.41 -37.41
C GLN A 208 19.84 13.49 -38.57
N GLU A 209 19.09 12.42 -38.86
CA GLU A 209 19.43 11.52 -39.95
C GLU A 209 18.97 12.12 -41.29
N LEU A 210 19.84 12.92 -41.91
CA LEU A 210 19.68 13.44 -43.26
C LEU A 210 19.50 12.27 -44.25
N PRO A 211 18.52 12.31 -45.17
CA PRO A 211 18.43 11.30 -46.22
C PRO A 211 19.72 11.33 -47.05
N ARG A 212 20.43 10.20 -47.12
CA ARG A 212 21.54 10.01 -48.05
C ARG A 212 20.99 10.11 -49.48
N MET A 213 21.07 11.29 -50.07
CA MET A 213 20.85 11.47 -51.50
C MET A 213 22.00 10.81 -52.26
N SER A 214 21.74 9.63 -52.81
CA SER A 214 22.62 9.04 -53.82
C SER A 214 22.48 9.85 -55.11
N SER A 215 23.51 10.65 -55.43
CA SER A 215 23.62 11.31 -56.74
C SER A 215 23.99 10.26 -57.80
N THR A 216 23.02 9.82 -58.59
CA THR A 216 23.29 9.02 -59.78
C THR A 216 23.79 9.96 -60.88
N SER A 217 25.09 9.97 -61.14
CA SER A 217 25.68 10.65 -62.29
C SER A 217 25.22 9.99 -63.58
N ALA A 218 24.58 10.75 -64.45
CA ALA A 218 24.27 10.35 -65.82
C ALA A 218 25.57 10.13 -66.61
N GLY A 219 25.99 8.87 -66.71
CA GLY A 219 27.07 8.42 -67.59
C GLY A 219 26.50 8.13 -68.97
N THR A 220 26.93 8.91 -69.96
CA THR A 220 26.63 8.74 -71.38
C THR A 220 27.17 7.40 -71.89
N SER A 221 26.26 6.51 -72.28
CA SER A 221 26.59 5.21 -72.88
C SER A 221 27.03 5.41 -74.33
N ARG A 222 28.30 5.12 -74.64
CA ARG A 222 28.82 5.01 -76.00
C ARG A 222 28.96 3.53 -76.35
N CYS A 223 28.21 3.11 -77.36
CA CYS A 223 28.32 1.82 -78.04
C CYS A 223 29.76 1.50 -78.45
N LEU A 224 30.21 0.29 -78.16
CA LEU A 224 31.20 -0.42 -78.97
C LEU A 224 30.70 -1.84 -79.23
N VAL A 225 30.39 -2.08 -80.50
CA VAL A 225 30.09 -3.38 -81.09
C VAL A 225 31.39 -4.15 -81.20
N SER A 226 31.48 -5.34 -80.62
CA SER A 226 32.57 -6.28 -80.89
C SER A 226 32.01 -7.66 -81.14
N TRP A 227 32.21 -8.11 -82.39
CA TRP A 227 31.90 -9.43 -82.91
C TRP A 227 32.95 -10.44 -82.43
N ILE A 228 32.54 -11.56 -81.82
CA ILE A 228 33.34 -12.79 -81.85
C ILE A 228 32.42 -13.99 -82.07
N LEU A 229 32.82 -14.79 -83.06
CA LEU A 229 32.19 -15.99 -83.61
C LEU A 229 32.23 -17.19 -82.65
N ALA A 230 31.27 -18.07 -82.87
CA ALA A 230 30.99 -19.33 -82.20
C ALA A 230 32.14 -20.34 -82.16
N ILE A 231 32.06 -21.30 -81.22
CA ILE A 231 32.23 -22.74 -81.48
C ILE A 231 31.34 -23.53 -80.48
N LEU A 232 30.57 -24.47 -81.02
CA LEU A 232 29.79 -25.50 -80.33
C LEU A 232 30.70 -26.57 -79.74
N GLY A 233 30.38 -27.06 -78.54
CA GLY A 233 30.97 -28.25 -77.94
C GLY A 233 30.02 -28.86 -76.91
N ILE A 234 29.33 -29.92 -77.33
CA ILE A 234 28.47 -30.78 -76.50
C ILE A 234 29.36 -31.69 -75.65
N THR A 235 29.08 -31.85 -74.36
CA THR A 235 29.14 -33.16 -73.68
C THR A 235 28.40 -33.11 -72.34
N ALA A 236 27.63 -34.16 -72.09
CA ALA A 236 26.85 -34.42 -70.90
C ALA A 236 27.70 -35.05 -69.79
N ALA A 237 27.32 -34.87 -68.53
CA ALA A 237 27.41 -35.89 -67.48
C ALA A 237 26.56 -35.51 -66.27
N CYS A 238 26.21 -36.53 -65.50
CA CYS A 238 25.02 -36.68 -64.67
C CYS A 238 25.36 -36.69 -63.16
N ALA A 239 24.32 -36.47 -62.36
CA ALA A 239 24.00 -37.12 -61.07
C ALA A 239 24.67 -36.66 -59.74
N THR A 240 23.78 -36.17 -58.84
CA THR A 240 23.48 -36.54 -57.42
C THR A 240 24.63 -36.68 -56.40
N LEU A 241 24.51 -36.29 -55.13
CA LEU A 241 23.35 -35.98 -54.26
C LEU A 241 23.22 -34.49 -53.91
#